data_AF-A0A7Y3P9Z8-F1
#
_entry.id   AF-A0A7Y3P9Z8-F1
#
_cell.length_a   1.000
_cell.length_b   1.000
_cell.length_c   1.000
_cell.angle_alpha   90.00
_cell.angle_beta   90.00
_cell.angle_gamma   90.00
#
_symmetry.space_group_name_H-M   'P 1'
#
loop_
_entity.id
_entity.type
_entity.pdbx_description
1 polymer ?
#
loop_
_entity_poly.entity_id
_entity_poly.type
_entity_poly.pdbx_seq_one_letter_code
_entity_poly.pdbx_strand_id
1 'polypeptide(L)'
;MSWIKNLNPFKKKEDEAAAKDGAAPSLPGMPALPPELANDPKAKMLMGAFFRKWKDPAFLKQLRTLAGHMQRDGVNLKDMGAVKAWLEKNQERIEKGDFQEEAAKPGETFVKTGPDVGRNEPCHCGSGKKFKKCHGR
;
A
#
# COMPACT_ATOMS: atom_id res chain seq x y z
N MET A 1 22.95 -0.84 52.24
CA MET A 1 22.43 -2.17 51.88
C MET A 1 20.97 -2.06 51.45
N SER A 2 20.58 -2.87 50.47
CA SER A 2 19.20 -3.18 50.05
C SER A 2 18.51 -2.27 49.02
N TRP A 3 19.07 -2.25 47.81
CA TRP A 3 18.28 -2.41 46.57
C TRP A 3 17.54 -3.76 46.70
N ILE A 4 16.24 -3.82 46.42
CA ILE A 4 15.28 -4.92 46.75
C ILE A 4 14.50 -4.68 48.06
N LYS A 5 13.47 -3.82 47.97
CA LYS A 5 12.22 -4.00 48.71
C LYS A 5 11.07 -3.70 47.75
N ASN A 6 10.49 -4.80 47.25
CA ASN A 6 9.07 -5.02 46.96
C ASN A 6 8.34 -3.86 46.25
N LEU A 7 8.08 -3.95 44.93
CA LEU A 7 7.08 -4.89 44.38
C LEU A 7 5.96 -5.13 45.41
N ASN A 8 5.04 -4.17 45.51
CA ASN A 8 3.66 -4.56 45.75
C ASN A 8 2.64 -3.59 45.11
N PRO A 9 2.13 -3.97 43.92
CA PRO A 9 1.09 -3.27 43.17
C PRO A 9 -0.31 -3.60 43.71
N PHE A 10 -0.51 -3.42 45.02
CA PHE A 10 -1.82 -3.61 45.67
C PHE A 10 -2.64 -2.33 45.61
N LYS A 11 -3.44 -2.18 44.55
CA LYS A 11 -4.83 -1.69 44.73
C LYS A 11 -5.71 -2.15 43.59
N LYS A 12 -5.94 -3.47 43.61
CA LYS A 12 -7.06 -4.13 42.96
C LYS A 12 -8.35 -3.68 43.66
N LYS A 13 -9.21 -3.01 42.90
CA LYS A 13 -10.64 -2.79 43.13
C LYS A 13 -11.19 -2.65 41.70
N GLU A 14 -11.42 -3.73 40.96
CA GLU A 14 -12.64 -4.55 41.04
C GLU A 14 -13.81 -3.71 41.54
N ASP A 15 -14.36 -2.90 40.64
CA ASP A 15 -15.79 -2.60 40.46
C ASP A 15 -15.94 -1.42 39.47
N GLU A 16 -15.78 -1.69 38.18
CA GLU A 16 -16.50 -0.99 37.10
C GLU A 16 -16.33 -1.81 35.81
N ALA A 17 -17.00 -2.96 35.80
CA ALA A 17 -17.37 -3.65 34.57
C ALA A 17 -18.41 -2.79 33.85
N ALA A 18 -17.94 -1.89 32.99
CA ALA A 18 -18.74 -1.29 31.93
C ALA A 18 -17.99 -1.49 30.61
N ALA A 19 -18.52 -2.42 29.82
CA ALA A 19 -18.09 -2.85 28.50
C ALA A 19 -17.49 -1.71 27.65
N LYS A 20 -16.21 -1.84 27.29
CA LYS A 20 -15.61 -1.08 26.19
C LYS A 20 -15.68 -1.93 24.94
N ASP A 21 -16.73 -1.73 24.16
CA ASP A 21 -16.87 -2.26 22.82
C ASP A 21 -15.69 -1.83 21.92
N GLY A 22 -15.14 -2.80 21.21
CA GLY A 22 -13.96 -2.67 20.38
C GLY A 22 -14.16 -1.72 19.20
N ALA A 23 -13.54 -0.55 19.29
CA ALA A 23 -13.29 0.30 18.13
C ALA A 23 -11.97 -0.14 17.46
N ALA A 24 -12.07 -0.67 16.25
CA ALA A 24 -10.91 -0.96 15.41
C ALA A 24 -10.13 0.32 15.11
N PRO A 25 -8.79 0.27 14.96
CA PRO A 25 -8.00 1.43 14.59
C PRO A 25 -8.40 1.88 13.19
N SER A 26 -8.97 3.09 13.09
CA SER A 26 -9.28 3.75 11.83
C SER A 26 -7.97 4.05 11.10
N LEU A 27 -7.78 3.43 9.93
CA LEU A 27 -6.70 3.79 9.02
C LEU A 27 -7.08 5.09 8.29
N PRO A 28 -6.13 6.03 8.09
CA PRO A 28 -6.39 7.28 7.39
C PRO A 28 -6.76 6.98 5.92
N GLY A 29 -7.89 7.53 5.46
CA GLY A 29 -8.32 7.47 4.06
C GLY A 29 -9.34 6.38 3.71
N MET A 30 -9.85 5.61 4.68
CA MET A 30 -10.98 4.71 4.43
C MET A 30 -12.31 5.48 4.50
N PRO A 31 -13.22 5.32 3.52
CA PRO A 31 -14.56 5.89 3.62
C PRO A 31 -15.26 5.29 4.83
N ALA A 32 -15.76 6.13 5.72
CA ALA A 32 -16.52 5.69 6.88
C ALA A 32 -17.76 4.92 6.41
N LEU A 33 -17.97 3.74 6.96
CA LEU A 33 -19.16 2.95 6.63
C LEU A 33 -20.42 3.68 7.08
N PRO A 34 -21.51 3.62 6.30
CA PRO A 34 -22.80 4.07 6.79
C PRO A 34 -23.14 3.32 8.09
N PRO A 35 -23.69 4.00 9.10
CA PRO A 35 -23.88 3.45 10.44
C PRO A 35 -24.82 2.24 10.49
N GLU A 36 -25.64 2.04 9.45
CA GLU A 36 -26.50 0.85 9.29
C GLU A 36 -25.70 -0.44 9.07
N LEU A 37 -24.71 -0.45 8.18
CA LEU A 37 -23.91 -1.65 7.92
C LEU A 37 -22.88 -1.94 9.03
N ALA A 38 -22.63 -0.99 9.93
CA ALA A 38 -21.67 -1.15 11.02
C ALA A 38 -22.20 -2.04 12.16
N ASN A 39 -23.53 -2.12 12.32
CA ASN A 39 -24.18 -2.83 13.41
C ASN A 39 -24.69 -4.23 13.04
N ASP A 40 -24.69 -4.59 11.76
CA ASP A 40 -25.07 -5.93 11.30
C ASP A 40 -23.87 -6.91 11.44
N PRO A 41 -24.00 -8.01 12.18
CA PRO A 41 -22.91 -8.97 12.41
C PRO A 41 -22.44 -9.66 11.13
N LYS A 42 -23.32 -9.84 10.13
CA LYS A 42 -22.99 -10.39 8.82
C LYS A 42 -22.23 -9.37 7.97
N ALA A 43 -22.64 -8.10 8.03
CA ALA A 43 -21.91 -7.02 7.37
C ALA A 43 -20.51 -6.84 7.97
N LYS A 44 -20.37 -6.94 9.29
CA LYS A 44 -19.07 -6.88 9.98
C LYS A 44 -18.12 -8.01 9.55
N MET A 45 -18.63 -9.22 9.34
CA MET A 45 -17.85 -10.35 8.81
C MET A 45 -17.48 -10.20 7.33
N LEU A 46 -18.42 -9.80 6.47
CA LEU A 46 -18.17 -9.54 5.05
C LEU A 46 -17.17 -8.39 4.85
N MET A 47 -17.27 -7.33 5.66
CA MET A 47 -16.34 -6.22 5.63
C MET A 47 -14.96 -6.62 6.16
N GLY A 48 -14.89 -7.44 7.20
CA GLY A 48 -13.61 -8.02 7.64
C GLY A 48 -12.91 -8.82 6.54
N ALA A 49 -13.66 -9.64 5.78
CA ALA A 49 -13.13 -10.37 4.63
C ALA A 49 -12.72 -9.43 3.47
N PHE A 50 -13.53 -8.41 3.19
CA PHE A 50 -13.24 -7.38 2.18
C PHE A 50 -11.98 -6.59 2.53
N PHE A 51 -11.83 -6.11 3.77
CA PHE A 51 -10.63 -5.40 4.22
C PHE A 51 -9.38 -6.29 4.16
N ARG A 52 -9.52 -7.59 4.41
CA ARG A 52 -8.42 -8.56 4.26
C ARG A 52 -8.02 -8.73 2.80
N LYS A 53 -9.00 -8.76 1.88
CA LYS A 53 -8.77 -8.74 0.42
C LYS A 53 -8.16 -7.42 -0.04
N TRP A 54 -8.56 -6.29 0.54
CA TRP A 54 -8.06 -4.95 0.18
C TRP A 54 -6.62 -4.70 0.65
N LYS A 55 -6.20 -5.34 1.74
CA LYS A 55 -4.81 -5.37 2.21
C LYS A 55 -3.95 -6.43 1.52
N ASP A 56 -4.54 -7.27 0.67
CA ASP A 56 -3.78 -8.26 -0.09
C ASP A 56 -2.93 -7.56 -1.17
N PRO A 57 -1.60 -7.75 -1.18
CA PRO A 57 -0.74 -7.13 -2.18
C PRO A 57 -1.07 -7.55 -3.62
N ALA A 58 -1.61 -8.76 -3.82
CA ALA A 58 -2.03 -9.23 -5.13
C ALA A 58 -3.25 -8.43 -5.63
N PHE A 59 -4.21 -8.14 -4.75
CA PHE A 59 -5.41 -7.38 -5.10
C PHE A 59 -5.10 -5.92 -5.42
N LEU A 60 -4.23 -5.27 -4.64
CA LEU A 60 -3.77 -3.91 -4.93
C LEU A 60 -2.98 -3.83 -6.24
N LYS A 61 -2.21 -4.88 -6.57
CA LYS A 61 -1.54 -4.99 -7.88
C LYS A 61 -2.56 -5.04 -9.02
N GLN A 62 -3.58 -5.89 -8.90
CA GLN A 62 -4.66 -5.97 -9.90
C GLN A 62 -5.39 -4.64 -10.08
N LEU A 63 -5.72 -3.94 -9.00
CA LEU A 63 -6.33 -2.61 -9.07
C LEU A 63 -5.42 -1.58 -9.75
N ARG A 64 -4.11 -1.60 -9.47
CA ARG A 64 -3.14 -0.73 -10.13
C ARG A 64 -3.05 -1.03 -11.63
N THR A 65 -3.02 -2.30 -12.03
CA THR A 65 -2.98 -2.71 -13.44
C THR A 65 -4.25 -2.28 -14.16
N LEU A 66 -5.42 -2.50 -13.56
CA LEU A 66 -6.70 -2.07 -14.11
C LEU A 66 -6.76 -0.55 -14.26
N ALA A 67 -6.40 0.21 -13.21
CA ALA A 67 -6.35 1.66 -13.25
C ALA A 67 -5.36 2.19 -14.32
N GLY A 68 -4.24 1.50 -14.52
CA GLY A 68 -3.29 1.80 -15.59
C GLY A 68 -3.91 1.62 -16.98
N HIS A 69 -4.72 0.59 -17.20
CA HIS A 69 -5.47 0.41 -18.44
C HIS A 69 -6.54 1.49 -18.63
N MET A 70 -7.29 1.83 -17.58
CA MET A 70 -8.26 2.91 -17.61
C MET A 70 -7.64 4.25 -18.02
N GLN A 71 -6.46 4.54 -17.47
CA GLN A 71 -5.73 5.76 -17.78
C GLN A 71 -5.15 5.76 -19.20
N ARG A 72 -4.72 4.61 -19.73
CA ARG A 72 -4.31 4.49 -21.15
C ARG A 72 -5.48 4.70 -22.10
N ASP A 73 -6.66 4.23 -21.72
CA ASP A 73 -7.89 4.41 -22.49
C ASP A 73 -8.49 5.84 -22.33
N GLY A 74 -7.77 6.75 -21.65
CA GLY A 74 -8.13 8.16 -21.54
C GLY A 74 -9.23 8.47 -20.53
N VAL A 75 -9.56 7.53 -19.64
CA VAL A 75 -10.63 7.71 -18.65
C VAL A 75 -10.15 8.52 -17.46
N ASN A 76 -10.93 9.52 -17.06
CA ASN A 76 -10.69 10.25 -15.83
C ASN A 76 -11.18 9.44 -14.63
N LEU A 77 -10.25 8.88 -13.84
CA LEU A 77 -10.55 8.09 -12.63
C LEU A 77 -11.35 8.85 -11.55
N LYS A 78 -11.38 10.19 -11.61
CA LYS A 78 -12.15 11.02 -10.68
C LYS A 78 -13.60 11.22 -11.12
N ASP A 79 -13.93 10.89 -12.37
CA ASP A 79 -15.28 10.94 -12.89
C ASP A 79 -15.89 9.54 -12.83
N MET A 80 -16.75 9.31 -11.84
CA MET A 80 -17.41 8.02 -11.63
C MET A 80 -18.30 7.60 -12.81
N GLY A 81 -18.81 8.56 -13.61
CA GLY A 81 -19.60 8.28 -14.81
C GLY A 81 -18.72 7.76 -15.95
N ALA A 82 -17.57 8.39 -16.18
CA ALA A 82 -16.59 7.92 -17.15
C ALA A 82 -15.98 6.56 -16.76
N VAL A 83 -15.70 6.37 -15.47
CA VAL A 83 -15.24 5.10 -14.89
C VAL A 83 -16.28 4.00 -15.11
N LYS A 84 -17.56 4.28 -14.82
CA LYS A 84 -18.65 3.32 -14.99
C LYS A 84 -18.86 2.95 -16.46
N ALA A 85 -18.93 3.93 -17.36
CA ALA A 85 -19.09 3.68 -18.79
C ALA A 85 -17.93 2.86 -19.36
N TRP A 86 -16.71 3.11 -18.87
CA TRP A 86 -15.56 2.30 -19.24
C TRP A 86 -15.63 0.88 -18.65
N LEU A 87 -16.06 0.71 -17.39
CA LEU A 87 -16.22 -0.61 -16.78
C LEU A 87 -17.27 -1.45 -17.50
N GLU A 88 -18.42 -0.87 -17.87
CA GLU A 88 -19.46 -1.56 -18.65
C GLU A 88 -18.95 -1.96 -20.03
N LYS A 89 -18.22 -1.07 -20.72
CA LYS A 89 -17.60 -1.36 -22.02
C LYS A 89 -16.51 -2.43 -21.96
N ASN A 90 -15.88 -2.61 -20.79
CA ASN A 90 -14.78 -3.55 -20.59
C ASN A 90 -15.14 -4.72 -19.66
N GLN A 91 -16.41 -4.87 -19.27
CA GLN A 91 -16.86 -5.88 -18.32
C GLN A 91 -16.47 -7.30 -18.77
N GLU A 92 -16.69 -7.63 -20.04
CA GLU A 92 -16.34 -8.93 -20.60
C GLU A 92 -14.82 -9.19 -20.61
N ARG A 93 -14.01 -8.14 -20.76
CA ARG A 93 -12.53 -8.23 -20.72
C ARG A 93 -12.03 -8.43 -19.28
N ILE A 94 -12.72 -7.82 -18.32
CA ILE A 94 -12.46 -8.01 -16.89
C ILE A 94 -12.82 -9.44 -16.48
N GLU A 95 -13.96 -9.96 -16.95
CA GLU A 95 -14.40 -11.33 -16.67
C GLU A 95 -13.51 -12.39 -17.33
N LYS A 96 -13.02 -12.14 -18.55
CA LYS A 96 -12.06 -13.02 -19.24
C LYS A 96 -10.65 -12.98 -18.63
N GLY A 97 -10.37 -12.03 -17.74
CA GLY A 97 -9.09 -11.94 -17.06
C GLY A 97 -7.97 -11.32 -17.92
N ASP A 98 -8.28 -10.60 -19.00
CA ASP A 98 -7.30 -9.95 -19.89
C ASP A 98 -6.44 -8.89 -19.17
N PHE A 99 -6.89 -8.41 -18.00
CA PHE A 99 -6.12 -7.49 -17.14
C PHE A 99 -5.27 -8.20 -16.08
N GLN A 100 -5.17 -9.54 -16.13
CA GLN A 100 -4.15 -10.25 -15.37
C GLN A 100 -2.79 -10.00 -16.01
N GLU A 101 -1.99 -9.16 -15.36
CA GLU A 101 -0.57 -9.03 -15.68
C GLU A 101 0.07 -10.42 -15.51
N GLU A 102 0.42 -11.08 -16.61
CA GLU A 102 1.34 -12.21 -16.61
C GLU A 102 2.47 -11.84 -15.66
N ALA A 103 2.69 -12.65 -14.62
CA ALA A 103 3.53 -12.33 -13.48
C ALA A 103 4.79 -11.58 -13.95
N ALA A 104 4.75 -10.23 -13.86
CA ALA A 104 5.82 -9.40 -14.36
C ALA A 104 7.09 -9.91 -13.72
N LYS A 105 7.98 -10.47 -14.55
CA LYS A 105 9.27 -10.97 -14.10
C LYS A 105 9.85 -9.87 -13.23
N PRO A 106 10.28 -10.17 -11.98
CA PRO A 106 10.79 -9.15 -11.08
C PRO A 106 11.78 -8.32 -11.89
N GLY A 107 11.48 -7.02 -12.04
CA GLY A 107 12.22 -6.16 -12.93
C GLY A 107 13.69 -6.34 -12.61
N GLU A 108 14.47 -6.77 -13.61
CA GLU A 108 15.85 -7.15 -13.42
C GLU A 108 16.56 -5.97 -12.77
N THR A 109 16.90 -6.11 -11.49
CA THR A 109 17.56 -5.04 -10.76
C THR A 109 18.90 -4.87 -11.41
N PHE A 110 19.08 -3.77 -12.14
CA PHE A 110 20.36 -3.45 -12.76
C PHE A 110 21.40 -3.24 -11.67
N VAL A 111 22.14 -4.30 -11.35
CA VAL A 111 23.32 -4.21 -10.52
C VAL A 111 24.39 -3.58 -11.39
N LYS A 112 24.82 -2.36 -11.04
CA LYS A 112 26.00 -1.76 -11.65
C LYS A 112 27.17 -2.74 -11.46
N THR A 113 27.63 -3.34 -12.56
CA THR A 113 28.77 -4.27 -12.57
C THR A 113 30.12 -3.55 -12.48
N GLY A 114 30.12 -2.23 -12.63
CA GLY A 114 31.33 -1.41 -12.56
C GLY A 114 31.54 -0.79 -11.17
N PRO A 115 32.80 -0.54 -10.76
CA PRO A 115 33.11 0.22 -9.56
C PRO A 115 32.55 1.64 -9.67
N ASP A 116 32.01 2.18 -8.58
CA ASP A 116 31.63 3.59 -8.52
C ASP A 116 32.86 4.47 -8.76
N VAL A 117 32.75 5.39 -9.72
CA VAL A 117 33.83 6.35 -10.02
C VAL A 117 34.03 7.23 -8.79
N GLY A 118 35.17 7.06 -8.12
CA GLY A 118 35.50 7.81 -6.92
C GLY A 118 35.56 9.31 -7.18
N ARG A 119 35.22 10.12 -6.17
CA ARG A 119 35.21 11.60 -6.27
C ARG A 119 36.53 12.22 -6.77
N ASN A 120 37.66 11.52 -6.56
CA ASN A 120 39.00 11.95 -6.98
C ASN A 120 39.52 11.28 -8.27
N GLU A 121 38.82 10.30 -8.83
CA GLU A 121 39.22 9.56 -10.05
C GLU A 121 39.09 10.41 -11.32
N PRO A 122 39.77 10.06 -12.42
CA PRO A 122 39.58 10.72 -13.71
C PRO A 122 38.12 10.62 -14.15
N CYS A 123 37.59 11.75 -14.65
CA CYS A 123 36.21 11.79 -15.08
C CYS A 123 35.99 10.97 -16.37
N HIS A 124 34.92 10.18 -16.39
CA HIS A 124 34.56 9.32 -17.53
C HIS A 124 34.28 10.06 -18.85
N CYS A 125 34.17 11.40 -18.82
CA CYS A 125 34.02 12.22 -20.03
C CYS A 125 35.33 12.47 -20.81
N GLY A 126 36.47 11.94 -20.34
CA GLY A 126 37.76 12.08 -21.01
C GLY A 126 38.42 13.45 -20.83
N SER A 127 37.89 14.34 -19.98
CA SER A 127 38.42 15.70 -19.81
C SER A 127 39.75 15.78 -19.06
N GLY A 128 40.31 14.65 -18.59
CA GLY A 128 41.51 14.59 -17.76
C GLY A 128 41.37 15.22 -16.35
N LYS A 129 40.17 15.68 -15.97
CA LYS A 129 39.90 16.33 -14.68
C LYS A 129 39.36 15.30 -13.69
N LYS A 130 39.63 15.50 -12.39
CA LYS A 130 39.02 14.69 -11.31
C LYS A 130 37.50 14.77 -11.38
N PHE A 131 36.79 13.68 -11.09
CA PHE A 131 35.33 13.58 -11.15
C PHE A 131 34.63 14.74 -10.42
N LYS A 132 35.08 15.09 -9.20
CA LYS A 132 34.56 16.24 -8.43
C LYS A 132 34.68 17.61 -9.08
N LYS A 133 35.60 17.78 -10.02
CA LYS A 133 35.83 19.05 -10.73
C LYS A 133 35.17 19.06 -12.12
N CYS A 134 34.43 18.01 -12.47
CA CYS A 134 33.77 17.85 -13.75
C CYS A 134 32.31 17.42 -13.56
N HIS A 135 31.99 16.13 -13.67
CA HIS A 135 30.61 15.60 -13.55
C HIS A 135 30.15 15.33 -12.10
N GLY A 136 31.03 15.50 -11.11
CA GLY A 136 30.75 15.28 -9.69
C GLY A 136 30.69 16.55 -8.86
N ARG A 137 30.19 17.66 -9.43
CA ARG A 137 30.02 18.95 -8.74
C ARG A 137 29.21 18.80 -7.46
#